data_AF-A0A9J6GK08-F1
#
_entry.id   AF-A0A9J6GK08-F1
#
_cell.length_a   1.000
_cell.length_b   1.000
_cell.length_c   1.000
_cell.angle_alpha   90.00
_cell.angle_beta   90.00
_cell.angle_gamma   90.00
#
_symmetry.space_group_name_H-M   'P 1'
#
loop_
_entity.id
_entity.type
_entity.pdbx_description
1 polymer ?
#
loop_
_entity_poly.entity_id
_entity_poly.type
_entity_poly.pdbx_seq_one_letter_code
_entity_poly.pdbx_strand_id
1 'polypeptide(L)'
;MYTIDFYDTPEENFEKAERLAERENLEGLERDNVTSFLEKVIGSVEKTALPEALDHYLARAKDASQGALVRQYLDYISDRVFNCPTRYFERKHASGEGKVFSYVFNHKYHTPALPSWMGTPHSLELPFLFGFPLVADTNIGDEHHAMSETFIKILSSFAEHGSYRLQ
;
A
#
# COMPACT_ATOMS: atom_id res chain seq x y z
N MET A 1 14.87 -8.19 2.03
CA MET A 1 14.78 -8.03 3.50
C MET A 1 15.19 -6.59 3.77
N TYR A 2 14.24 -5.70 4.04
CA TYR A 2 14.54 -4.31 4.39
C TYR A 2 14.70 -4.27 5.91
N THR A 3 15.92 -4.00 6.38
CA THR A 3 16.19 -3.67 7.77
C THR A 3 15.68 -2.25 8.03
N ILE A 4 14.80 -2.11 9.01
CA ILE A 4 14.44 -0.81 9.57
C ILE A 4 15.44 -0.60 10.70
N ASP A 5 16.48 0.19 10.44
CA ASP A 5 17.47 0.53 11.45
C ASP A 5 16.90 1.64 12.34
N PHE A 6 16.90 1.40 13.67
CA PHE A 6 16.29 2.25 14.69
C PHE A 6 17.30 3.19 15.39
N TYR A 7 18.55 3.23 14.93
CA TYR A 7 19.62 4.02 15.56
C TYR A 7 20.40 4.82 14.51
N ASP A 8 19.91 6.01 14.18
CA ASP A 8 20.59 6.96 13.29
C ASP A 8 21.24 8.10 14.10
N THR A 9 22.45 8.50 13.71
CA THR A 9 23.15 9.68 14.24
C THR A 9 22.50 10.99 13.75
N PRO A 10 22.75 12.15 14.38
CA PRO A 10 22.15 13.43 13.97
C PRO A 10 22.43 13.86 12.52
N GLU A 11 23.62 13.53 12.00
CA GLU A 11 24.01 13.81 10.61
C GLU A 11 23.30 12.87 9.63
N GLU A 12 23.18 11.58 9.97
CA GLU A 12 22.38 10.61 9.21
C GLU A 12 20.90 11.01 9.18
N ASN A 13 20.37 11.55 10.28
CA ASN A 13 19.00 12.05 10.38
C ASN A 13 18.76 13.26 9.46
N PHE A 14 19.73 14.17 9.33
CA PHE A 14 19.61 15.33 8.44
C PHE A 14 19.61 14.93 6.97
N GLU A 15 20.57 14.12 6.53
CA GLU A 15 20.59 13.64 5.15
C GLU A 15 19.37 12.78 4.81
N LYS A 16 18.88 11.98 5.76
CA LYS A 16 17.66 11.18 5.61
C LYS A 16 16.44 12.09 5.47
N ALA A 17 16.35 13.17 6.24
CA ALA A 17 15.28 14.16 6.13
C ALA A 17 15.31 14.90 4.78
N GLU A 18 16.49 15.24 4.26
CA GLU A 18 16.63 15.88 2.94
C GLU A 18 16.24 14.94 1.81
N ARG A 19 16.73 13.68 1.81
CA ARG A 19 16.31 12.64 0.86
C ARG A 19 14.82 12.33 0.94
N LEU A 20 14.23 12.39 2.13
CA LEU A 20 12.79 12.26 2.33
C LEU A 20 12.06 13.42 1.67
N ALA A 21 12.46 14.67 1.93
CA ALA A 21 11.85 15.85 1.34
C ALA A 21 11.89 15.84 -0.20
N GLU A 22 12.99 15.38 -0.79
CA GLU A 22 13.08 15.19 -2.25
C GLU A 22 12.10 14.13 -2.78
N ARG A 23 11.91 13.03 -2.06
CA ARG A 23 10.96 11.96 -2.43
C ARG A 23 9.50 12.36 -2.27
N GLU A 24 9.21 13.24 -1.33
CA GLU A 24 7.86 13.78 -1.10
C GLU A 24 7.44 14.78 -2.17
N ASN A 25 8.40 15.50 -2.77
CA ASN A 25 8.10 16.57 -3.69
C ASN A 25 7.82 16.06 -5.11
N LEU A 26 6.54 16.10 -5.50
CA LEU A 26 6.09 15.85 -6.87
C LEU A 26 5.93 17.13 -7.69
N GLU A 27 6.12 18.31 -7.09
CA GLU A 27 5.96 19.60 -7.74
C GLU A 27 7.20 19.96 -8.59
N GLY A 28 6.98 20.67 -9.70
CA GLY A 28 8.05 21.07 -10.62
C GLY A 28 8.58 19.95 -11.52
N LEU A 29 8.14 18.71 -11.34
CA LEU A 29 8.41 17.62 -12.27
C LEU A 29 7.62 17.83 -13.57
N GLU A 30 8.24 17.58 -14.71
CA GLU A 30 7.59 17.59 -16.01
C GLU A 30 6.65 16.38 -16.16
N ARG A 31 5.42 16.61 -16.63
CA ARG A 31 4.37 15.58 -16.74
C ARG A 31 4.79 14.40 -17.61
N ASP A 32 5.48 14.66 -18.70
CA ASP A 32 5.93 13.62 -19.62
C ASP A 32 7.00 12.72 -18.99
N ASN A 33 7.90 13.28 -18.18
CA ASN A 33 8.90 12.52 -17.43
C ASN A 33 8.26 11.62 -16.37
N VAL A 34 7.26 12.15 -15.63
CA VAL A 34 6.49 11.38 -14.63
C VAL A 34 5.73 10.23 -15.31
N THR A 35 5.05 10.53 -16.42
CA THR A 35 4.28 9.57 -17.22
C THR A 35 5.18 8.43 -17.72
N SER A 36 6.29 8.78 -18.38
CA SER A 36 7.26 7.80 -18.92
C SER A 36 7.85 6.90 -17.83
N PHE A 37 8.19 7.47 -16.67
CA PHE A 37 8.67 6.69 -15.53
C PHE A 37 7.61 5.69 -15.02
N LEU A 38 6.36 6.14 -14.84
CA LEU A 38 5.28 5.31 -14.34
C LEU A 38 4.92 4.17 -15.31
N GLU A 39 4.91 4.46 -16.61
CA GLU A 39 4.67 3.44 -17.64
C GLU A 39 5.77 2.38 -17.65
N LYS A 40 7.04 2.78 -17.45
CA LYS A 40 8.15 1.84 -17.31
C LYS A 40 8.01 0.94 -16.07
N VAL A 41 7.61 1.52 -14.94
CA VAL A 41 7.34 0.76 -13.71
C VAL A 41 6.20 -0.24 -13.93
N ILE A 42 5.09 0.21 -14.53
CA ILE A 42 3.95 -0.64 -14.86
C ILE A 42 4.37 -1.78 -15.78
N GLY A 43 5.09 -1.51 -16.87
CA GLY A 43 5.58 -2.55 -17.78
C GLY A 43 6.54 -3.55 -17.14
N SER A 44 7.14 -3.20 -15.99
CA SER A 44 7.99 -4.11 -15.22
C SER A 44 7.18 -5.05 -14.30
N VAL A 45 6.00 -4.61 -13.85
CA VAL A 45 5.12 -5.36 -12.94
C VAL A 45 4.05 -6.14 -13.72
N GLU A 46 3.50 -5.55 -14.76
CA GLU A 46 2.44 -6.08 -15.62
C GLU A 46 2.98 -6.22 -17.04
N LYS A 47 3.02 -7.45 -17.55
CA LYS A 47 3.52 -7.73 -18.90
C LYS A 47 2.45 -7.52 -19.97
N THR A 48 1.17 -7.52 -19.57
CA THR A 48 0.04 -7.34 -20.47
C THR A 48 -0.57 -5.96 -20.27
N ALA A 49 -0.17 -5.01 -21.11
CA ALA A 49 -0.80 -3.69 -21.13
C ALA A 49 -2.27 -3.83 -21.54
N LEU A 50 -3.19 -3.20 -20.78
CA LEU A 50 -4.56 -2.92 -21.22
C LEU A 50 -4.73 -1.40 -21.38
N PRO A 51 -4.41 -0.85 -22.56
CA PRO A 51 -4.41 0.60 -22.79
C PRO A 51 -5.77 1.24 -22.50
N GLU A 52 -6.86 0.60 -22.92
CA GLU A 52 -8.23 1.10 -22.68
C GLU A 52 -8.56 1.24 -21.19
N ALA A 53 -8.06 0.30 -20.36
CA ALA A 53 -8.23 0.38 -18.93
C ALA A 53 -7.40 1.52 -18.34
N LEU A 54 -6.15 1.69 -18.77
CA LEU A 54 -5.30 2.80 -18.33
C LEU A 54 -5.92 4.15 -18.71
N ASP A 55 -6.39 4.30 -19.95
CA ASP A 55 -7.06 5.51 -20.45
C ASP A 55 -8.26 5.90 -19.57
N HIS A 56 -9.01 4.92 -19.07
CA HIS A 56 -10.13 5.17 -18.17
C HIS A 56 -9.69 5.84 -16.85
N TYR A 57 -8.55 5.43 -16.28
CA TYR A 57 -7.98 6.08 -15.10
C TYR A 57 -7.43 7.47 -15.44
N LEU A 58 -6.65 7.57 -16.51
CA LEU A 58 -6.00 8.83 -16.90
C LEU A 58 -7.00 9.93 -17.29
N ALA A 59 -8.17 9.56 -17.81
CA ALA A 59 -9.26 10.50 -18.08
C ALA A 59 -9.70 11.29 -16.82
N ARG A 60 -9.54 10.71 -15.61
CA ARG A 60 -9.85 11.38 -14.33
C ARG A 60 -8.77 12.37 -13.90
N ALA A 61 -7.58 12.32 -14.49
CA ALA A 61 -6.44 13.16 -14.15
C ALA A 61 -6.01 14.13 -15.27
N LYS A 62 -6.81 14.27 -16.33
CA LYS A 62 -6.44 14.98 -17.57
C LYS A 62 -5.81 16.37 -17.33
N ASP A 63 -6.41 17.17 -16.45
CA ASP A 63 -5.91 18.51 -16.08
C ASP A 63 -5.48 18.59 -14.59
N ALA A 64 -5.19 17.44 -13.98
CA ALA A 64 -4.90 17.34 -12.56
C ALA A 64 -3.41 17.52 -12.25
N SER A 65 -3.10 17.79 -10.98
CA SER A 65 -1.72 17.90 -10.47
C SER A 65 -0.92 16.60 -10.66
N GLN A 66 0.41 16.67 -10.55
CA GLN A 66 1.27 15.49 -10.65
C GLN A 66 0.90 14.43 -9.60
N GLY A 67 0.57 14.85 -8.37
CA GLY A 67 0.09 13.93 -7.34
C GLY A 67 -1.18 13.19 -7.75
N ALA A 68 -2.14 13.88 -8.38
CA ALA A 68 -3.36 13.25 -8.89
C ALA A 68 -3.09 12.31 -10.08
N LEU A 69 -2.14 12.65 -10.96
CA LEU A 69 -1.69 11.78 -12.04
C LEU A 69 -1.05 10.50 -11.49
N VAL A 70 -0.07 10.63 -10.59
CA VAL A 70 0.59 9.52 -9.89
C VAL A 70 -0.46 8.63 -9.22
N ARG A 71 -1.46 9.24 -8.57
CA ARG A 71 -2.54 8.48 -7.92
C ARG A 71 -3.34 7.64 -8.91
N GLN A 72 -3.69 8.16 -10.09
CA GLN A 72 -4.41 7.38 -11.11
C GLN A 72 -3.57 6.20 -11.63
N TYR A 73 -2.26 6.38 -11.80
CA TYR A 73 -1.35 5.29 -12.16
C TYR A 73 -1.26 4.23 -11.06
N LEU A 74 -1.16 4.64 -9.79
CA LEU A 74 -1.14 3.73 -8.64
C LEU A 74 -2.46 2.95 -8.50
N ASP A 75 -3.60 3.62 -8.67
CA ASP A 75 -4.91 2.97 -8.60
C ASP A 75 -5.06 1.95 -9.75
N TYR A 76 -4.64 2.31 -10.98
CA TYR A 76 -4.65 1.40 -12.14
C TYR A 76 -3.83 0.13 -11.88
N ILE A 77 -2.56 0.26 -11.45
CA ILE A 77 -1.70 -0.91 -11.23
C ILE A 77 -2.19 -1.76 -10.06
N SER A 78 -2.70 -1.12 -8.99
CA SER A 78 -3.28 -1.81 -7.83
C SER A 78 -4.48 -2.64 -8.23
N ASP A 79 -5.38 -2.09 -9.07
CA ASP A 79 -6.57 -2.78 -9.53
C ASP A 79 -6.24 -3.90 -10.50
N ARG A 80 -5.29 -3.69 -11.41
CA ARG A 80 -4.85 -4.71 -12.37
C ARG A 80 -4.22 -5.93 -11.71
N VAL A 81 -3.30 -5.69 -10.78
CA VAL A 81 -2.42 -6.75 -10.26
C VAL A 81 -3.00 -7.40 -9.00
N PHE A 82 -3.73 -6.65 -8.18
CA PHE A 82 -4.19 -7.14 -6.88
C PHE A 82 -5.72 -7.11 -6.74
N ASN A 83 -6.36 -5.94 -6.82
CA ASN A 83 -7.75 -5.81 -6.37
C ASN A 83 -8.75 -6.54 -7.28
N CYS A 84 -8.72 -6.30 -8.60
CA CYS A 84 -9.68 -6.93 -9.51
C CYS A 84 -9.50 -8.46 -9.59
N PRO A 85 -8.29 -9.02 -9.70
CA PRO A 85 -8.07 -10.46 -9.64
C PRO A 85 -8.57 -11.08 -8.32
N THR A 86 -8.29 -10.43 -7.19
CA THR A 86 -8.75 -10.90 -5.86
C THR A 86 -10.27 -10.88 -5.77
N ARG A 87 -10.93 -9.80 -6.20
CA ARG A 87 -12.40 -9.71 -6.23
C ARG A 87 -13.02 -10.75 -7.17
N TYR A 88 -12.40 -11.03 -8.32
CA TYR A 88 -12.87 -12.08 -9.22
C TYR A 88 -12.75 -13.45 -8.56
N PHE A 89 -11.61 -13.74 -7.92
CA PHE A 89 -11.39 -14.98 -7.18
C PHE A 89 -12.40 -15.16 -6.05
N GLU A 90 -12.60 -14.14 -5.22
CA GLU A 90 -13.60 -14.13 -4.14
C GLU A 90 -14.99 -14.47 -4.64
N ARG A 91 -15.46 -13.82 -5.71
CA ARG A 91 -16.79 -14.06 -6.29
C ARG A 91 -16.94 -15.49 -6.81
N LYS A 92 -15.89 -16.03 -7.43
CA LYS A 92 -15.89 -17.42 -7.91
C LYS A 92 -15.91 -18.40 -6.74
N HIS A 93 -15.12 -18.16 -5.69
CA HIS A 93 -15.09 -19.01 -4.51
C HIS A 93 -16.42 -18.95 -3.73
N ALA A 94 -17.02 -17.77 -3.63
CA ALA A 94 -18.31 -17.56 -2.97
C ALA A 94 -19.50 -18.19 -3.70
N SER A 95 -19.33 -18.62 -4.96
CA SER A 95 -20.38 -19.36 -5.69
C SER A 95 -20.47 -20.84 -5.33
N GLY A 96 -19.52 -21.36 -4.54
CA GLY A 96 -19.56 -22.70 -3.95
C GLY A 96 -20.29 -22.74 -2.60
N GLU A 97 -20.08 -23.81 -1.84
CA GLU A 97 -20.72 -24.03 -0.53
C GLU A 97 -19.97 -23.36 0.65
N GLY A 98 -18.84 -22.68 0.38
CA GLY A 98 -18.00 -22.04 1.39
C GLY A 98 -18.37 -20.58 1.68
N LYS A 99 -18.06 -20.11 2.90
CA LYS A 99 -18.13 -18.69 3.26
C LYS A 99 -16.81 -18.00 2.89
N VAL A 100 -16.90 -16.88 2.18
CA VAL A 100 -15.74 -16.05 1.82
C VAL A 100 -15.77 -14.79 2.66
N PHE A 101 -14.62 -14.46 3.26
CA PHE A 101 -14.41 -13.21 3.97
C PHE A 101 -13.28 -12.44 3.27
N SER A 102 -13.50 -11.16 3.00
CA SER A 102 -12.52 -10.28 2.38
C SER A 102 -12.30 -9.06 3.27
N TYR A 103 -11.07 -8.56 3.35
CA TYR A 103 -10.76 -7.31 4.02
C TYR A 103 -10.04 -6.35 3.08
N VAL A 104 -10.07 -5.06 3.42
CA VAL A 104 -9.23 -4.02 2.82
C VAL A 104 -8.41 -3.43 3.95
N PHE A 105 -7.09 -3.52 3.83
CA PHE A 105 -6.19 -2.88 4.78
C PHE A 105 -5.91 -1.45 4.31
N ASN A 106 -6.35 -0.46 5.08
CA ASN A 106 -6.18 0.96 4.77
C ASN A 106 -5.69 1.74 6.00
N HIS A 107 -4.85 1.10 6.83
CA HIS A 107 -4.16 1.79 7.91
C HIS A 107 -2.98 2.56 7.31
N LYS A 108 -2.88 3.86 7.62
CA LYS A 108 -1.73 4.66 7.22
C LYS A 108 -0.62 4.46 8.26
N TYR A 109 0.53 4.00 7.79
CA TYR A 109 1.75 3.93 8.58
C TYR A 109 2.87 4.54 7.74
N HIS A 110 3.50 5.58 8.28
CA HIS A 110 4.60 6.25 7.60
C HIS A 110 5.90 5.58 7.96
N THR A 111 6.66 5.15 6.94
CA THR A 111 8.01 4.64 7.09
C THR A 111 8.96 5.54 6.29
N PRO A 112 10.14 5.90 6.83
CA PRO A 112 11.11 6.71 6.11
C PRO A 112 11.56 6.13 4.75
N ALA A 113 11.33 4.83 4.52
CA ALA A 113 11.69 4.17 3.27
C ALA A 113 10.76 4.55 2.10
N LEU A 114 9.53 5.01 2.36
CA LEU A 114 8.49 5.19 1.36
C LEU A 114 7.87 6.59 1.44
N PRO A 115 7.62 7.25 0.29
CA PRO A 115 7.02 8.57 0.29
C PRO A 115 5.54 8.55 0.71
N SER A 116 5.09 9.62 1.35
CA SER A 116 3.76 9.74 1.95
C SER A 116 2.63 9.71 0.90
N TRP A 117 2.90 10.18 -0.32
CA TRP A 117 1.94 10.16 -1.43
C TRP A 117 1.60 8.74 -1.90
N MET A 118 2.38 7.71 -1.53
CA MET A 118 2.13 6.31 -1.88
C MET A 118 0.94 5.71 -1.13
N GLY A 119 0.44 6.37 -0.07
CA GLY A 119 -0.72 5.93 0.70
C GLY A 119 -0.41 4.74 1.60
N THR A 120 -1.06 3.59 1.35
CA THR A 120 -0.80 2.31 2.04
C THR A 120 -0.17 1.33 1.05
N PRO A 121 1.17 1.30 0.94
CA PRO A 121 1.90 0.42 0.05
C PRO A 121 1.61 -1.07 0.27
N HIS A 122 1.76 -1.85 -0.79
CA HIS A 122 1.69 -3.30 -0.74
C HIS A 122 2.65 -3.88 0.31
N SER A 123 2.19 -4.90 1.04
CA SER A 123 2.91 -5.62 2.10
C SER A 123 3.10 -4.87 3.43
N LEU A 124 2.69 -3.61 3.55
CA LEU A 124 2.78 -2.89 4.84
C LEU A 124 1.75 -3.36 5.86
N GLU A 125 0.82 -4.23 5.48
CA GLU A 125 -0.08 -4.91 6.40
C GLU A 125 0.60 -6.06 7.16
N LEU A 126 1.70 -6.63 6.61
CA LEU A 126 2.37 -7.80 7.19
C LEU A 126 2.96 -7.55 8.59
N PRO A 127 3.63 -6.43 8.89
CA PRO A 127 4.10 -6.16 10.25
C PRO A 127 2.96 -6.13 11.28
N PHE A 128 1.80 -5.60 10.91
CA PHE A 128 0.60 -5.57 11.78
C PHE A 128 0.01 -6.96 11.98
N LEU A 129 -0.02 -7.77 10.91
CA LEU A 129 -0.40 -9.18 10.95
C LEU A 129 0.47 -9.98 11.94
N PHE A 130 1.79 -9.77 11.92
CA PHE A 130 2.74 -10.50 12.74
C PHE A 130 2.98 -9.90 14.13
N GLY A 131 2.25 -8.84 14.51
CA GLY A 131 2.35 -8.29 15.86
C GLY A 131 3.57 -7.43 16.10
N PHE A 132 4.24 -6.93 15.06
CA PHE A 132 5.44 -6.10 15.21
C PHE A 132 5.19 -4.86 16.10
N PRO A 133 4.06 -4.12 15.95
CA PRO A 133 3.76 -3.02 16.86
C PRO A 133 3.60 -3.44 18.33
N LEU A 134 3.30 -4.71 18.62
CA LEU A 134 3.06 -5.18 20.00
C LEU A 134 4.34 -5.61 20.71
N VAL A 135 5.49 -5.59 20.03
CA VAL A 135 6.78 -5.93 20.62
C VAL A 135 7.28 -4.75 21.46
N ALA A 136 7.74 -5.05 22.69
CA ALA A 136 8.35 -4.07 23.57
C ALA A 136 9.52 -3.36 22.86
N ASP A 137 9.69 -2.06 23.13
CA ASP A 137 10.70 -1.16 22.53
C ASP A 137 10.39 -0.61 21.13
N THR A 138 9.21 -0.88 20.57
CA THR A 138 8.74 -0.10 19.42
C THR A 138 8.11 1.20 19.94
N ASN A 139 8.79 2.35 19.76
CA ASN A 139 8.21 3.67 20.05
C ASN A 139 7.18 4.06 18.97
N ILE A 140 6.17 3.23 18.80
CA ILE A 140 5.13 3.33 17.77
C ILE A 140 3.81 3.78 18.42
N GLY A 141 3.00 4.57 17.71
CA GLY A 141 1.76 5.14 18.24
C GLY A 141 0.70 4.11 18.61
N ASP A 142 -0.15 4.44 19.59
CA ASP A 142 -1.21 3.58 20.11
C ASP A 142 -2.20 3.11 19.03
N GLU A 143 -2.42 3.92 17.99
CA GLU A 143 -3.23 3.56 16.82
C GLU A 143 -2.65 2.35 16.07
N HIS A 144 -1.33 2.18 16.07
CA HIS A 144 -0.65 1.05 15.44
C HIS A 144 -0.75 -0.21 16.30
N HIS A 145 -0.68 -0.07 17.63
CA HIS A 145 -0.97 -1.16 18.56
C HIS A 145 -2.40 -1.67 18.35
N ALA A 146 -3.40 -0.77 18.40
CA ALA A 146 -4.80 -1.10 18.24
C ALA A 146 -5.10 -1.77 16.88
N MET A 147 -4.47 -1.28 15.80
CA MET A 147 -4.59 -1.91 14.48
C MET A 147 -4.01 -3.33 14.48
N SER A 148 -2.82 -3.53 15.04
CA SER A 148 -2.18 -4.86 15.09
C SER A 148 -3.00 -5.84 15.93
N GLU A 149 -3.48 -5.43 17.10
CA GLU A 149 -4.38 -6.25 17.92
C GLU A 149 -5.64 -6.65 17.15
N THR A 150 -6.28 -5.68 16.49
CA THR A 150 -7.50 -5.94 15.71
C THR A 150 -7.23 -6.95 14.61
N PHE A 151 -6.13 -6.78 13.87
CA PHE A 151 -5.83 -7.64 12.73
C PHE A 151 -5.49 -9.06 13.15
N ILE A 152 -4.69 -9.21 14.23
CA ILE A 152 -4.39 -10.51 14.84
C ILE A 152 -5.67 -11.20 15.33
N LYS A 153 -6.55 -10.48 16.04
CA LYS A 153 -7.83 -11.02 16.53
C LYS A 153 -8.73 -11.53 15.40
N ILE A 154 -8.84 -10.76 14.30
CA ILE A 154 -9.64 -11.17 13.13
C ILE A 154 -9.12 -12.49 12.56
N LEU A 155 -7.80 -12.60 12.38
CA LEU A 155 -7.21 -13.75 11.71
C LEU A 155 -7.08 -14.98 12.61
N SER A 156 -6.79 -14.79 13.90
CA SER A 156 -6.80 -15.90 14.87
C SER A 156 -8.22 -16.47 15.02
N SER A 157 -9.24 -15.60 15.10
CA SER A 157 -10.65 -16.03 15.15
C SER A 157 -11.07 -16.78 13.88
N PHE A 158 -10.63 -16.31 12.72
CA PHE A 158 -10.89 -17.03 11.46
C PHE A 158 -10.20 -18.40 11.44
N ALA A 159 -8.95 -18.49 11.88
CA ALA A 159 -8.22 -19.76 11.94
C ALA A 159 -8.86 -20.75 12.93
N GLU A 160 -9.37 -20.27 14.07
CA GLU A 160 -9.96 -21.11 15.11
C GLU A 160 -11.41 -21.52 14.82
N HIS A 161 -12.19 -20.65 14.16
CA HIS A 161 -13.64 -20.82 14.06
C HIS A 161 -14.21 -20.77 12.64
N GLY A 162 -13.39 -20.45 11.63
CA GLY A 162 -13.87 -20.18 10.27
C GLY A 162 -14.75 -18.93 10.17
N SER A 163 -14.67 -17.99 11.13
CA SER A 163 -15.41 -16.72 11.15
C SER A 163 -14.58 -15.63 11.82
N TYR A 164 -14.68 -14.38 11.36
CA TYR A 164 -14.07 -13.26 12.07
C TYR A 164 -14.97 -12.82 13.23
N ARG A 165 -14.43 -12.72 14.45
CA ARG A 165 -15.12 -12.17 15.62
C ARG A 165 -14.26 -11.08 16.24
N LEU A 166 -14.85 -9.90 16.39
CA LEU A 166 -14.35 -8.83 17.24
C LEU A 166 -15.18 -8.96 18.53
N GLN A 167 -14.63 -9.61 19.57
CA GLN A 167 -15.29 -9.66 20.88
C GLN A 167 -15.13 -8.32 21.60
#